data_AF-A0A7S1EHK9-F1
#
_entry.id   AF-A0A7S1EHK9-F1
#
_cell.length_a   1.000
_cell.length_b   1.000
_cell.length_c   1.000
_cell.angle_alpha   90.00
_cell.angle_beta   90.00
_cell.angle_gamma   90.00
#
_symmetry.space_group_name_H-M   'P 1'
#
loop_
_entity.id
_entity.type
_entity.pdbx_description
1 polymer ?
#
loop_
_entity_poly.entity_id
_entity_poly.type
_entity_poly.pdbx_seq_one_letter_code
_entity_poly.pdbx_strand_id
1 'polypeptide(L)'
;GGGSPRQGEFDSAVQKGSVKECVALLRAEEEALDISKEQAYKMLSSIPLELSVDNEQQQQVLTSFIYSTFRKRGLLRGFGCTPATPEYLPCETKEIDVQTLERTTGLELQALTPRGSQFTWQAAGLAVCATEYLVSQQLGLDPMVVIPLTAAAFLADRVLVSGAVLESIYRLLFPKYKSKVVQHEAGHFLIAYLLGCPIQGFFLSAWDASSAGLQGQAGTIFFDNDLSSQMGNNKVTRTSIDRYSIVVMAGIAAEAVVYDQAEGGASDEEVLVSFLVGLIPPWDEKRVLNQARWAVLQSILLMSQHRESYDRLAKAMEEGRPLGECIKAIEDALPEALPANVTAEARARGDPSAGVVTVSSAKGVAK
;
A
#
# COMPACT_ATOMS: atom_id res chain seq x y z
N GLY A 1 -36.06 -0.67 23.17
CA GLY A 1 -35.44 -1.64 22.26
C GLY A 1 -36.12 -1.51 20.93
N GLY A 2 -35.56 -0.72 20.03
CA GLY A 2 -36.08 -0.52 18.68
C GLY A 2 -34.98 -0.91 17.71
N GLY A 3 -34.97 -2.17 17.29
CA GLY A 3 -34.14 -2.58 16.16
C GLY A 3 -34.76 -2.06 14.87
N SER A 4 -33.92 -1.76 13.88
CA SER A 4 -34.37 -1.44 12.52
C SER A 4 -35.35 -2.52 12.00
N PRO A 5 -36.48 -2.14 11.38
CA PRO A 5 -37.36 -3.10 10.70
C PRO A 5 -36.69 -3.77 9.49
N ARG A 6 -35.58 -3.22 9.00
CA ARG A 6 -34.79 -3.71 7.86
C ARG A 6 -33.51 -4.45 8.28
N GLN A 7 -33.33 -4.76 9.56
CA GLN A 7 -32.15 -5.51 10.03
C GLN A 7 -31.98 -6.85 9.28
N GLY A 8 -33.08 -7.60 9.09
CA GLY A 8 -33.02 -8.87 8.36
C GLY A 8 -32.66 -8.71 6.86
N GLU A 9 -33.06 -7.59 6.24
CA GLU A 9 -32.67 -7.27 4.86
C GLU A 9 -31.17 -6.96 4.77
N PHE A 10 -30.66 -6.19 5.74
CA PHE A 10 -29.24 -5.87 5.83
C PHE A 10 -28.38 -7.11 6.06
N ASP A 11 -28.77 -7.98 7.01
CA ASP A 11 -28.07 -9.23 7.28
C ASP A 11 -28.03 -10.14 6.04
N SER A 12 -29.14 -10.21 5.29
CA SER A 12 -29.21 -10.95 4.03
C SER A 12 -28.30 -10.34 2.95
N ALA A 13 -28.28 -9.02 2.81
CA ALA A 13 -27.43 -8.33 1.85
C ALA A 13 -25.93 -8.55 2.14
N VAL A 14 -25.53 -8.49 3.41
CA VAL A 14 -24.17 -8.80 3.88
C VAL A 14 -23.83 -10.26 3.56
N GLN A 15 -24.75 -11.19 3.78
CA GLN A 15 -24.53 -12.60 3.48
C GLN A 15 -24.28 -12.87 1.99
N LYS A 16 -25.03 -12.18 1.13
CA LYS A 16 -24.90 -12.25 -0.34
C LYS A 16 -23.68 -11.50 -0.88
N GLY A 17 -23.01 -10.67 -0.07
CA GLY A 17 -21.93 -9.80 -0.52
C GLY A 17 -22.39 -8.62 -1.38
N SER A 18 -23.67 -8.23 -1.30
CA SER A 18 -24.23 -7.14 -2.10
C SER A 18 -23.92 -5.78 -1.47
N VAL A 19 -22.74 -5.24 -1.75
CA VAL A 19 -22.27 -4.00 -1.11
C VAL A 19 -23.14 -2.80 -1.47
N LYS A 20 -23.65 -2.71 -2.70
CA LYS A 20 -24.55 -1.62 -3.12
C LYS A 20 -25.85 -1.61 -2.31
N GLU A 21 -26.45 -2.78 -2.08
CA GLU A 21 -27.65 -2.91 -1.24
C GLU A 21 -27.34 -2.56 0.22
N CYS A 22 -26.22 -3.05 0.76
CA CYS A 22 -25.80 -2.71 2.12
C CYS A 22 -25.64 -1.20 2.29
N VAL A 23 -24.97 -0.52 1.35
CA VAL A 23 -24.79 0.94 1.38
C VAL A 23 -26.11 1.69 1.25
N ALA A 24 -27.04 1.21 0.42
CA ALA A 24 -28.36 1.81 0.31
C ALA A 24 -29.14 1.73 1.64
N LEU A 25 -29.08 0.58 2.32
CA LEU A 25 -29.68 0.39 3.64
C LEU A 25 -29.01 1.25 4.72
N LEU A 26 -27.68 1.33 4.72
CA LEU A 26 -26.93 2.20 5.64
C LEU A 26 -27.26 3.67 5.46
N ARG A 27 -27.48 4.14 4.23
CA ARG A 27 -27.89 5.52 3.96
C ARG A 27 -29.33 5.81 4.39
N ALA A 28 -30.20 4.78 4.40
CA ALA A 28 -31.60 4.93 4.78
C ALA A 28 -31.82 4.91 6.30
N GLU A 29 -31.08 4.06 7.02
CA GLU A 29 -31.31 3.77 8.45
C GLU A 29 -30.00 3.81 9.26
N GLU A 30 -29.21 4.87 9.06
CA GLU A 30 -27.81 5.01 9.50
C GLU A 30 -27.57 4.75 10.99
N GLU A 31 -28.51 5.01 11.89
CA GLU A 31 -28.34 4.78 13.34
C GLU A 31 -29.11 3.57 13.87
N ALA A 32 -30.08 3.03 13.11
CA ALA A 32 -31.00 2.00 13.60
C ALA A 32 -30.53 0.56 13.31
N LEU A 33 -29.61 0.40 12.36
CA LEU A 33 -29.00 -0.89 12.03
C LEU A 33 -27.90 -1.25 13.05
N ASP A 34 -28.02 -2.40 13.69
CA ASP A 34 -26.96 -2.99 14.50
C ASP A 34 -25.98 -3.72 13.57
N ILE A 35 -24.69 -3.42 13.67
CA ILE A 35 -23.65 -3.98 12.79
C ILE A 35 -22.54 -4.56 13.64
N SER A 36 -22.36 -5.87 13.56
CA SER A 36 -21.26 -6.55 14.21
C SER A 36 -19.93 -6.27 13.49
N LYS A 37 -18.80 -6.45 14.19
CA LYS A 37 -17.46 -6.34 13.58
C LYS A 37 -17.29 -7.33 12.43
N GLU A 38 -17.78 -8.55 12.59
CA GLU A 38 -17.72 -9.61 11.57
C GLU A 38 -18.50 -9.22 10.32
N GLN A 39 -19.67 -8.61 10.46
CA GLN A 39 -20.45 -8.08 9.34
C GLN A 39 -19.70 -6.95 8.63
N ALA A 40 -19.07 -6.05 9.38
CA ALA A 40 -18.27 -4.97 8.81
C ALA A 40 -17.08 -5.50 8.00
N TYR A 41 -16.31 -6.45 8.54
CA TYR A 41 -15.19 -7.07 7.82
C TYR A 41 -15.65 -7.87 6.61
N LYS A 42 -16.78 -8.57 6.69
CA LYS A 42 -17.36 -9.26 5.53
C LYS A 42 -17.79 -8.28 4.43
N MET A 43 -18.36 -7.13 4.80
CA MET A 43 -18.70 -6.07 3.84
C MET A 43 -17.47 -5.48 3.16
N LEU A 44 -16.41 -5.19 3.91
CA LEU A 44 -15.13 -4.72 3.35
C LEU A 44 -14.56 -5.73 2.36
N SER A 45 -14.61 -7.03 2.70
CA SER A 45 -14.17 -8.11 1.82
C SER A 45 -14.99 -8.26 0.54
N SER A 46 -16.20 -7.70 0.51
CA SER A 46 -17.13 -7.80 -0.63
C SER A 46 -17.06 -6.57 -1.54
N ILE A 47 -16.20 -5.58 -1.24
CA ILE A 47 -16.04 -4.39 -2.08
C ILE A 47 -15.58 -4.83 -3.48
N PRO A 48 -16.27 -4.42 -4.55
CA PRO A 48 -15.87 -4.77 -5.91
C PRO A 48 -14.49 -4.20 -6.25
N LEU A 49 -13.64 -5.01 -6.88
CA LEU A 49 -12.28 -4.62 -7.29
C LEU A 49 -12.19 -4.16 -8.75
N GLU A 50 -13.22 -4.43 -9.55
CA GLU A 50 -13.24 -4.06 -10.98
C GLU A 50 -13.26 -2.54 -11.14
N LEU A 51 -12.11 -1.93 -11.41
CA LEU A 51 -12.01 -0.52 -11.71
C LEU A 51 -12.08 -0.29 -13.23
N SER A 52 -12.96 0.59 -13.63
CA SER A 52 -13.00 1.19 -14.96
C SER A 52 -13.09 2.69 -14.81
N VAL A 53 -12.65 3.43 -15.83
CA VAL A 53 -12.73 4.90 -15.85
C VAL A 53 -14.17 5.39 -15.56
N ASP A 54 -15.17 4.62 -15.99
CA ASP A 54 -16.59 4.95 -15.81
C ASP A 54 -17.11 4.70 -14.39
N ASN A 55 -16.46 3.82 -13.62
CA ASN A 55 -16.94 3.39 -12.29
C ASN A 55 -16.04 3.85 -11.13
N GLU A 56 -14.83 4.33 -11.40
CA GLU A 56 -13.82 4.68 -10.39
C GLU A 56 -14.36 5.66 -9.36
N GLN A 57 -14.99 6.76 -9.81
CA GLN A 57 -15.57 7.75 -8.89
C GLN A 57 -16.70 7.16 -8.04
N GLN A 58 -17.53 6.28 -8.60
CA GLN A 58 -18.61 5.63 -7.86
C GLN A 58 -18.04 4.66 -6.80
N GLN A 59 -17.00 3.91 -7.15
CA GLN A 59 -16.33 2.98 -6.24
C GLN A 59 -15.57 3.72 -5.14
N GLN A 60 -14.93 4.86 -5.46
CA GLN A 60 -14.33 5.74 -4.47
C GLN A 60 -15.37 6.23 -3.47
N VAL A 61 -16.49 6.79 -3.95
CA VAL A 61 -17.57 7.29 -3.07
C VAL A 61 -18.15 6.17 -2.20
N LEU A 62 -18.34 4.98 -2.76
CA LEU A 62 -18.86 3.82 -2.06
C LEU A 62 -17.90 3.33 -0.97
N THR A 63 -16.63 3.13 -1.32
CA THR A 63 -15.57 2.67 -0.40
C THR A 63 -15.40 3.67 0.74
N SER A 64 -15.25 4.95 0.40
CA SER A 64 -15.11 6.03 1.37
C SER A 64 -16.30 6.14 2.33
N PHE A 65 -17.52 5.93 1.83
CA PHE A 65 -18.71 5.91 2.67
C PHE A 65 -18.64 4.78 3.70
N ILE A 66 -18.33 3.54 3.29
CA ILE A 66 -18.25 2.37 4.18
C ILE A 66 -17.24 2.62 5.32
N TYR A 67 -16.02 3.01 4.97
CA TYR A 67 -14.97 3.28 5.97
C TYR A 67 -15.37 4.41 6.93
N SER A 68 -15.97 5.48 6.41
CA SER A 68 -16.42 6.60 7.24
C SER A 68 -17.53 6.19 8.23
N THR A 69 -18.49 5.37 7.78
CA THR A 69 -19.58 4.86 8.62
C THR A 69 -19.04 3.92 9.69
N PHE A 70 -18.15 3.00 9.34
CA PHE A 70 -17.57 2.05 10.29
C PHE A 70 -16.66 2.72 11.32
N ARG A 71 -15.88 3.74 10.91
CA ARG A 71 -15.10 4.57 11.83
C ARG A 71 -16.00 5.31 12.81
N LYS A 72 -17.06 5.98 12.35
CA LYS A 72 -18.02 6.69 13.21
C LYS A 72 -18.68 5.78 14.25
N ARG A 73 -18.91 4.52 13.89
CA ARG A 73 -19.48 3.48 14.76
C ARG A 73 -18.45 2.79 15.67
N GLY A 74 -17.17 3.19 15.61
CA GLY A 74 -16.10 2.59 16.41
C GLY A 74 -15.73 1.15 16.01
N LEU A 75 -16.12 0.71 14.82
CA LEU A 75 -15.82 -0.63 14.30
C LEU A 75 -14.41 -0.71 13.72
N LEU A 76 -13.85 0.44 13.30
CA LEU A 76 -12.50 0.59 12.75
C LEU A 76 -11.76 1.67 13.56
N ARG A 77 -11.07 1.27 14.63
CA ARG A 77 -10.39 2.21 15.54
C ARG A 77 -9.08 2.74 14.95
N GLY A 78 -8.37 1.91 14.20
CA GLY A 78 -7.11 2.30 13.55
C GLY A 78 -7.31 3.10 12.26
N PHE A 79 -8.48 3.04 11.65
CA PHE A 79 -8.71 3.74 10.39
C PHE A 79 -8.68 5.27 10.58
N GLY A 80 -7.70 5.93 9.96
CA GLY A 80 -7.51 7.36 10.11
C GLY A 80 -7.24 7.79 11.56
N CYS A 81 -6.58 6.93 12.36
CA CYS A 81 -6.18 7.28 13.72
C CYS A 81 -4.99 8.23 13.76
N THR A 82 -4.24 8.34 12.65
CA THR A 82 -3.07 9.22 12.53
C THR A 82 -3.28 10.19 11.38
N PRO A 83 -4.00 11.30 11.58
CA PRO A 83 -4.06 12.37 10.58
C PRO A 83 -2.65 12.79 10.14
N ALA A 84 -2.46 13.13 8.86
CA ALA A 84 -1.19 13.61 8.32
C ALA A 84 -0.87 15.06 8.74
N THR A 85 -1.10 15.40 10.00
CA THR A 85 -0.85 16.72 10.59
C THR A 85 0.33 16.65 11.56
N PRO A 86 1.03 17.78 11.79
CA PRO A 86 2.22 17.81 12.66
C PRO A 86 1.95 17.34 14.09
N GLU A 87 0.71 17.43 14.57
CA GLU A 87 0.31 17.03 15.93
C GLU A 87 0.34 15.51 16.14
N TYR A 88 0.01 14.72 15.10
CA TYR A 88 -0.16 13.27 15.23
C TYR A 88 0.99 12.48 14.60
N LEU A 89 1.68 13.04 13.61
CA LEU A 89 2.78 12.35 12.93
C LEU A 89 4.00 12.18 13.85
N PRO A 90 4.74 11.06 13.79
CA PRO A 90 5.87 10.82 14.68
C PRO A 90 6.97 11.88 14.56
N CYS A 91 7.46 12.16 13.36
CA CYS A 91 8.48 13.17 13.12
C CYS A 91 7.86 14.56 12.91
N GLU A 92 8.26 15.53 13.74
CA GLU A 92 7.76 16.91 13.65
C GLU A 92 8.47 17.71 12.55
N THR A 93 9.78 17.52 12.41
CA THR A 93 10.61 18.27 11.46
C THR A 93 10.34 17.83 10.03
N LYS A 94 10.09 18.79 9.14
CA LYS A 94 9.86 18.54 7.71
C LYS A 94 11.16 18.48 6.89
N GLU A 95 12.23 19.07 7.38
CA GLU A 95 13.54 19.03 6.74
C GLU A 95 14.35 17.87 7.32
N ILE A 96 14.63 16.89 6.47
CA ILE A 96 15.35 15.68 6.86
C ILE A 96 16.63 15.61 6.04
N ASP A 97 17.75 15.82 6.72
CA ASP A 97 19.06 15.49 6.16
C ASP A 97 19.35 13.98 6.28
N VAL A 98 20.37 13.54 5.56
CA VAL A 98 20.74 12.12 5.51
C VAL A 98 21.20 11.63 6.88
N GLN A 99 21.95 12.45 7.63
CA GLN A 99 22.48 12.07 8.94
C GLN A 99 21.38 11.84 9.97
N THR A 100 20.34 12.69 9.98
CA THR A 100 19.19 12.56 10.87
C THR A 100 18.38 11.31 10.52
N LEU A 101 18.21 11.03 9.23
CA LEU A 101 17.55 9.81 8.76
C LEU A 101 18.27 8.57 9.30
N GLU A 102 19.57 8.45 9.01
CA GLU A 102 20.40 7.31 9.41
C GLU A 102 20.47 7.16 10.93
N ARG A 103 20.60 8.26 11.68
CA ARG A 103 20.61 8.24 13.15
C ARG A 103 19.29 7.76 13.74
N THR A 104 18.17 8.06 13.09
CA THR A 104 16.82 7.78 13.62
C THR A 104 16.37 6.37 13.27
N THR A 105 16.67 5.91 12.05
CA THR A 105 16.25 4.60 11.54
C THR A 105 17.29 3.51 11.79
N GLY A 106 18.57 3.86 11.91
CA GLY A 106 19.69 2.91 11.91
C GLY A 106 20.00 2.31 10.53
N LEU A 107 19.35 2.81 9.47
CA LEU A 107 19.52 2.34 8.08
C LEU A 107 20.32 3.36 7.28
N GLU A 108 21.30 2.90 6.51
CA GLU A 108 22.04 3.74 5.57
C GLU A 108 21.13 4.22 4.43
N LEU A 109 21.41 5.39 3.84
CA LEU A 109 20.58 5.92 2.74
C LEU A 109 20.48 4.95 1.54
N GLN A 110 21.52 4.17 1.29
CA GLN A 110 21.53 3.18 0.20
C GLN A 110 20.47 2.09 0.41
N ALA A 111 20.15 1.75 1.67
CA ALA A 111 19.10 0.79 2.00
C ALA A 111 17.70 1.30 1.61
N LEU A 112 17.51 2.62 1.54
CA LEU A 112 16.25 3.26 1.19
C LEU A 112 16.15 3.66 -0.28
N THR A 113 17.22 3.42 -1.05
CA THR A 113 17.25 3.70 -2.49
C THR A 113 16.93 2.40 -3.23
N PRO A 114 15.83 2.34 -4.01
CA PRO A 114 15.53 1.19 -4.85
C PRO A 114 16.71 0.85 -5.76
N ARG A 115 17.21 -0.38 -5.69
CA ARG A 115 18.27 -0.82 -6.61
C ARG A 115 17.67 -1.01 -8.00
N GLY A 116 17.76 0.03 -8.83
CA GLY A 116 17.46 -0.06 -10.26
C GLY A 116 18.28 -1.18 -10.90
N SER A 117 17.60 -2.28 -11.25
CA SER A 117 18.21 -3.49 -11.81
C SER A 117 18.35 -3.43 -13.33
N GLN A 118 18.26 -2.24 -13.95
CA GLN A 118 18.22 -2.10 -15.40
C GLN A 118 19.44 -2.73 -16.09
N PHE A 119 20.64 -2.56 -15.52
CA PHE A 119 21.85 -3.20 -16.01
C PHE A 119 21.84 -4.73 -15.83
N THR A 120 21.36 -5.23 -14.69
CA THR A 120 21.31 -6.68 -14.44
C THR A 120 20.27 -7.36 -15.33
N TRP A 121 19.14 -6.71 -15.62
CA TRP A 121 18.15 -7.22 -16.58
C TRP A 121 18.65 -7.21 -18.02
N GLN A 122 19.40 -6.18 -18.43
CA GLN A 122 20.03 -6.15 -19.76
C GLN A 122 21.07 -7.28 -19.90
N ALA A 123 21.91 -7.45 -18.88
CA ALA A 123 22.89 -8.54 -18.85
C ALA A 123 22.23 -9.92 -18.83
N ALA A 124 21.15 -10.10 -18.06
CA ALA A 124 20.37 -11.33 -18.04
C ALA A 124 19.72 -11.62 -19.40
N GLY A 125 19.10 -10.61 -20.03
CA GLY A 125 18.52 -10.74 -21.37
C GLY A 125 19.56 -11.14 -22.42
N LEU A 126 20.75 -10.52 -22.40
CA LEU A 126 21.87 -10.91 -23.27
C LEU A 126 22.33 -12.36 -23.00
N ALA A 127 22.39 -12.76 -21.73
CA ALA A 127 22.77 -14.12 -21.35
C ALA A 127 21.74 -15.16 -21.82
N VAL A 128 20.44 -14.85 -21.72
CA VAL A 128 19.37 -15.71 -22.26
C VAL A 128 19.50 -15.85 -23.77
N CYS A 129 19.62 -14.75 -24.51
CA CYS A 129 19.82 -14.80 -25.96
C CYS A 129 21.08 -15.60 -26.37
N ALA A 130 22.19 -15.42 -25.65
CA ALA A 130 23.42 -16.17 -25.90
C ALA A 130 23.25 -17.68 -25.62
N THR A 131 22.52 -18.02 -24.56
CA THR A 131 22.22 -19.41 -24.20
C THR A 131 21.30 -20.06 -25.23
N GLU A 132 20.23 -19.36 -25.63
CA GLU A 132 19.31 -19.79 -26.69
C GLU A 132 20.05 -20.03 -28.00
N TYR A 133 20.99 -19.15 -28.36
CA TYR A 133 21.85 -19.33 -29.53
C TYR A 133 22.66 -20.62 -29.45
N LEU A 134 23.38 -20.86 -28.34
CA LEU A 134 24.22 -22.04 -28.17
C LEU A 134 23.39 -23.34 -28.15
N VAL A 135 22.23 -23.34 -27.48
CA VAL A 135 21.33 -24.51 -27.43
C VAL A 135 20.73 -24.79 -28.82
N SER A 136 20.34 -23.74 -29.55
CA SER A 136 19.82 -23.88 -30.91
C SER A 136 20.85 -24.53 -31.84
N GLN A 137 22.13 -24.12 -31.75
CA GLN A 137 23.22 -24.75 -32.50
C GLN A 137 23.41 -26.24 -32.15
N GLN A 138 23.31 -26.60 -30.87
CA GLN A 138 23.46 -28.00 -30.44
C GLN A 138 22.28 -28.90 -30.87
N LEU A 139 21.07 -28.33 -30.95
CA LEU A 139 19.85 -29.05 -31.34
C LEU A 139 19.55 -29.00 -32.84
N GLY A 140 20.38 -28.30 -33.64
CA GLY A 140 20.17 -28.10 -35.07
C GLY A 140 18.97 -27.20 -35.41
N LEU A 141 18.54 -26.36 -34.47
CA LEU A 141 17.49 -25.36 -34.67
C LEU A 141 18.10 -24.05 -35.18
N ASP A 142 17.39 -23.33 -36.04
CA ASP A 142 17.83 -22.01 -36.52
C ASP A 142 17.67 -20.94 -35.42
N PRO A 143 18.77 -20.36 -34.89
CA PRO A 143 18.69 -19.31 -33.88
C PRO A 143 17.91 -18.07 -34.36
N MET A 144 17.87 -17.82 -35.67
CA MET A 144 17.12 -16.70 -36.26
C MET A 144 15.60 -16.91 -36.22
N VAL A 145 15.14 -18.12 -35.89
CA VAL A 145 13.73 -18.41 -35.63
C VAL A 145 13.46 -18.47 -34.13
N VAL A 146 14.34 -19.13 -33.36
CA VAL A 146 14.14 -19.35 -31.92
C VAL A 146 14.15 -18.03 -31.15
N ILE A 147 15.17 -17.18 -31.35
CA ILE A 147 15.32 -15.94 -30.56
C ILE A 147 14.19 -14.93 -30.84
N PRO A 148 13.77 -14.67 -32.10
CA PRO A 148 12.61 -13.81 -32.34
C PRO A 148 11.31 -14.40 -31.79
N LEU A 149 11.15 -15.73 -31.79
CA LEU A 149 9.96 -16.38 -31.25
C LEU A 149 9.88 -16.23 -29.72
N THR A 150 10.99 -16.40 -29.00
CA THR A 150 11.04 -16.21 -27.54
C THR A 150 10.86 -14.74 -27.18
N ALA A 151 11.46 -13.81 -27.94
CA ALA A 151 11.21 -12.38 -27.79
C ALA A 151 9.74 -11.99 -28.06
N ALA A 152 9.12 -12.58 -29.09
CA ALA A 152 7.70 -12.37 -29.37
C ALA A 152 6.80 -12.92 -28.26
N ALA A 153 7.13 -14.09 -27.70
CA ALA A 153 6.43 -14.65 -26.55
C ALA A 153 6.56 -13.78 -25.29
N PHE A 154 7.75 -13.21 -25.04
CA PHE A 154 7.98 -12.24 -23.97
C PHE A 154 7.12 -10.97 -24.14
N LEU A 155 7.06 -10.43 -25.36
CA LEU A 155 6.22 -9.27 -25.66
C LEU A 155 4.73 -9.60 -25.53
N ALA A 156 4.33 -10.80 -25.97
CA ALA A 156 2.97 -11.28 -25.82
C ALA A 156 2.58 -11.39 -24.33
N ASP A 157 3.45 -11.93 -23.48
CA ASP A 157 3.22 -11.99 -22.02
C ASP A 157 3.04 -10.58 -21.42
N ARG A 158 3.92 -9.64 -21.78
CA ARG A 158 3.85 -8.23 -21.34
C ARG A 158 2.56 -7.53 -21.76
N VAL A 159 2.12 -7.73 -23.00
CA VAL A 159 0.98 -7.00 -23.58
C VAL A 159 -0.35 -7.67 -23.25
N LEU A 160 -0.42 -9.00 -23.28
CA LEU A 160 -1.69 -9.73 -23.15
C LEU A 160 -2.07 -10.01 -21.69
N VAL A 161 -1.09 -10.24 -20.83
CA VAL A 161 -1.30 -10.65 -19.43
C VAL A 161 -0.43 -9.88 -18.46
N SER A 162 0.04 -8.68 -18.83
CA SER A 162 0.82 -7.78 -17.98
C SER A 162 2.09 -8.41 -17.38
N GLY A 163 2.67 -9.41 -18.04
CA GLY A 163 3.89 -10.11 -17.59
C GLY A 163 3.64 -11.26 -16.60
N ALA A 164 2.39 -11.70 -16.43
CA ALA A 164 2.03 -12.65 -15.38
C ALA A 164 2.67 -14.04 -15.54
N VAL A 165 2.94 -14.50 -16.77
CA VAL A 165 3.60 -15.80 -16.98
C VAL A 165 5.05 -15.72 -16.49
N LEU A 166 5.80 -14.70 -16.88
CA LEU A 166 7.19 -14.53 -16.46
C LEU A 166 7.29 -14.28 -14.96
N GLU A 167 6.39 -13.49 -14.39
CA GLU A 167 6.34 -13.27 -12.95
C GLU A 167 6.07 -14.58 -12.20
N SER A 168 5.20 -15.45 -12.72
CA SER A 168 4.93 -16.77 -12.13
C SER A 168 6.17 -17.66 -12.12
N ILE A 169 6.91 -17.69 -13.23
CA ILE A 169 8.18 -18.43 -13.33
C ILE A 169 9.18 -17.87 -12.32
N TYR A 170 9.31 -16.54 -12.23
CA TYR A 170 10.21 -15.89 -11.29
C TYR A 170 9.85 -16.21 -9.84
N ARG A 171 8.56 -16.18 -9.48
CA ARG A 171 8.05 -16.55 -8.15
C ARG A 171 8.34 -18.00 -7.78
N LEU A 172 8.27 -18.92 -8.75
CA LEU A 172 8.60 -20.33 -8.54
C LEU A 172 10.11 -20.52 -8.28
N LEU A 173 10.96 -19.78 -9.00
CA LEU A 173 12.41 -19.87 -8.86
C LEU A 173 12.93 -19.13 -7.62
N PHE A 174 12.26 -18.05 -7.22
CA PHE A 174 12.68 -17.17 -6.12
C PHE A 174 11.54 -16.96 -5.11
N PRO A 175 11.27 -17.93 -4.22
CA PRO A 175 10.18 -17.82 -3.24
C PRO A 175 10.31 -16.59 -2.32
N LYS A 176 11.55 -16.13 -2.08
CA LYS A 176 11.82 -14.90 -1.32
C LYS A 176 11.25 -13.65 -1.98
N TYR A 177 11.10 -13.62 -3.31
CA TYR A 177 10.48 -12.49 -4.01
C TYR A 177 9.00 -12.32 -3.61
N LYS A 178 8.26 -13.43 -3.48
CA LYS A 178 6.86 -13.38 -3.03
C LYS A 178 6.77 -12.72 -1.65
N SER A 179 7.57 -13.18 -0.69
CA SER A 179 7.57 -12.60 0.66
C SER A 179 8.00 -11.13 0.65
N LYS A 180 8.91 -10.71 -0.24
CA LYS A 180 9.25 -9.28 -0.40
C LYS A 180 8.07 -8.45 -0.89
N VAL A 181 7.39 -8.88 -1.95
CA VAL A 181 6.19 -8.21 -2.48
C VAL A 181 5.11 -8.10 -1.39
N VAL A 182 4.88 -9.15 -0.60
CA VAL A 182 3.90 -9.09 0.50
C VAL A 182 4.28 -8.03 1.54
N GLN A 183 5.55 -7.96 1.94
CA GLN A 183 6.01 -6.95 2.90
C GLN A 183 5.87 -5.53 2.33
N HIS A 184 6.22 -5.35 1.06
CA HIS A 184 6.06 -4.10 0.33
C HIS A 184 4.60 -3.61 0.32
N GLU A 185 3.68 -4.46 -0.13
CA GLU A 185 2.25 -4.12 -0.18
C GLU A 185 1.62 -3.95 1.20
N ALA A 186 2.05 -4.74 2.19
CA ALA A 186 1.61 -4.57 3.58
C ALA A 186 2.03 -3.20 4.15
N GLY A 187 3.15 -2.65 3.68
CA GLY A 187 3.60 -1.29 3.98
C GLY A 187 2.60 -0.25 3.50
N HIS A 188 2.31 -0.24 2.20
CA HIS A 188 1.29 0.65 1.61
C HIS A 188 -0.06 0.52 2.30
N PHE A 189 -0.52 -0.72 2.49
CA PHE A 189 -1.79 -1.02 3.12
C PHE A 189 -1.88 -0.43 4.52
N LEU A 190 -0.94 -0.78 5.41
CA LEU A 190 -1.01 -0.34 6.81
C LEU A 190 -0.98 1.19 6.90
N ILE A 191 -0.06 1.82 6.16
CA ILE A 191 0.11 3.27 6.20
C ILE A 191 -1.11 3.99 5.62
N ALA A 192 -1.66 3.54 4.49
CA ALA A 192 -2.91 4.08 3.94
C ALA A 192 -4.05 3.98 4.97
N TYR A 193 -4.20 2.83 5.63
CA TYR A 193 -5.23 2.60 6.63
C TYR A 193 -5.11 3.55 7.83
N LEU A 194 -3.92 3.67 8.42
CA LEU A 194 -3.66 4.54 9.58
C LEU A 194 -3.87 6.02 9.26
N LEU A 195 -3.52 6.46 8.04
CA LEU A 195 -3.68 7.83 7.57
C LEU A 195 -5.11 8.16 7.08
N GLY A 196 -6.00 7.16 7.06
CA GLY A 196 -7.42 7.35 6.73
C GLY A 196 -7.71 7.36 5.23
N CYS A 197 -6.85 6.74 4.42
CA CYS A 197 -7.10 6.47 3.00
C CYS A 197 -7.87 5.15 2.87
N PRO A 198 -9.14 5.16 2.45
CA PRO A 198 -9.93 3.94 2.29
C PRO A 198 -9.29 2.99 1.28
N ILE A 199 -9.13 1.71 1.65
CA ILE A 199 -8.53 0.68 0.80
C ILE A 199 -9.66 -0.09 0.11
N GLN A 200 -9.59 -0.16 -1.21
CA GLN A 200 -10.53 -0.94 -2.01
C GLN A 200 -10.09 -2.40 -2.13
N GLY A 201 -8.78 -2.64 -2.20
CA GLY A 201 -8.19 -3.97 -2.24
C GLY A 201 -6.70 -3.94 -2.48
N PHE A 202 -6.13 -5.13 -2.68
CA PHE A 202 -4.70 -5.32 -2.94
C PHE A 202 -4.48 -6.53 -3.85
N PHE A 203 -3.38 -6.51 -4.58
CA PHE A 203 -2.94 -7.60 -5.45
C PHE A 203 -1.51 -7.97 -5.10
N LEU A 204 -1.27 -9.27 -5.00
CA LEU A 204 0.05 -9.78 -4.68
C LEU A 204 0.76 -10.33 -5.90
N SER A 205 0.14 -10.36 -7.09
CA SER A 205 0.71 -10.85 -8.35
C SER A 205 -0.06 -10.32 -9.57
N ALA A 206 0.59 -10.31 -10.75
CA ALA A 206 -0.02 -9.82 -11.98
C ALA A 206 -1.27 -10.61 -12.39
N TRP A 207 -1.35 -11.89 -12.03
CA TRP A 207 -2.56 -12.69 -12.22
C TRP A 207 -3.72 -12.17 -11.38
N ASP A 208 -3.47 -11.77 -10.13
CA ASP A 208 -4.49 -11.21 -9.26
C ASP A 208 -4.96 -9.85 -9.80
N ALA A 209 -4.03 -9.00 -10.26
CA ALA A 209 -4.34 -7.70 -10.85
C ALA A 209 -5.13 -7.83 -12.17
N SER A 210 -4.68 -8.70 -13.07
CA SER A 210 -5.35 -8.95 -14.36
C SER A 210 -6.75 -9.53 -14.18
N SER A 211 -6.94 -10.43 -13.20
CA SER A 211 -8.26 -10.98 -12.86
C SER A 211 -9.24 -9.93 -12.36
N ALA A 212 -8.73 -8.82 -11.80
CA ALA A 212 -9.53 -7.67 -11.37
C ALA A 212 -9.68 -6.59 -12.47
N GLY A 213 -9.22 -6.86 -13.70
CA GLY A 213 -9.30 -5.92 -14.82
C GLY A 213 -8.26 -4.80 -14.78
N LEU A 214 -7.24 -4.93 -13.93
CA LEU A 214 -6.18 -3.94 -13.76
C LEU A 214 -4.91 -4.37 -14.50
N GLN A 215 -4.25 -3.40 -15.12
CA GLN A 215 -2.92 -3.62 -15.69
C GLN A 215 -1.87 -3.32 -14.62
N GLY A 216 -1.05 -4.31 -14.27
CA GLY A 216 -0.01 -4.18 -13.24
C GLY A 216 0.49 -5.53 -12.73
N GLN A 217 1.48 -5.50 -11.84
CA GLN A 217 2.01 -6.69 -11.17
C GLN A 217 1.38 -6.86 -9.80
N ALA A 218 1.86 -6.14 -8.79
CA ALA A 218 1.28 -6.07 -7.47
C ALA A 218 0.93 -4.62 -7.15
N GLY A 219 0.03 -4.41 -6.19
CA GLY A 219 -0.32 -3.06 -5.78
C GLY A 219 -1.48 -3.02 -4.79
N THR A 220 -1.49 -1.97 -3.99
CA THR A 220 -2.56 -1.66 -3.04
C THR A 220 -3.41 -0.51 -3.59
N ILE A 221 -4.71 -0.74 -3.76
CA ILE A 221 -5.64 0.29 -4.23
C ILE A 221 -6.21 1.01 -3.03
N PHE A 222 -5.88 2.29 -2.91
CA PHE A 222 -6.44 3.17 -1.91
C PHE A 222 -6.93 4.47 -2.53
N PHE A 223 -7.85 5.13 -1.83
CA PHE A 223 -8.36 6.43 -2.22
C PHE A 223 -7.92 7.52 -1.23
N ASP A 224 -7.64 8.70 -1.76
CA ASP A 224 -7.51 9.92 -0.95
C ASP A 224 -8.57 10.92 -1.42
N ASN A 225 -9.68 10.99 -0.67
CA ASN A 225 -10.82 11.84 -1.05
C ASN A 225 -10.48 13.33 -1.09
N ASP A 226 -9.60 13.79 -0.19
CA ASP A 226 -9.20 15.19 -0.17
C ASP A 226 -8.30 15.47 -1.37
N LEU A 227 -7.36 14.56 -1.69
CA LEU A 227 -6.48 14.70 -2.85
C LEU A 227 -7.27 14.67 -4.16
N SER A 228 -8.16 13.70 -4.37
CA SER A 228 -8.98 13.60 -5.58
C SER A 228 -9.84 14.86 -5.78
N SER A 229 -10.48 15.36 -4.72
CA SER A 229 -11.29 16.60 -4.81
C SER A 229 -10.44 17.86 -5.01
N GLN A 230 -9.23 17.92 -4.45
CA GLN A 230 -8.32 19.06 -4.58
C GLN A 230 -7.60 19.11 -5.93
N MET A 231 -7.27 17.96 -6.51
CA MET A 231 -6.70 17.86 -7.85
C MET A 231 -7.65 18.45 -8.90
N GLY A 232 -8.95 18.13 -8.82
CA GLY A 232 -9.96 18.72 -9.72
C GLY A 232 -10.07 20.25 -9.61
N ASN A 233 -9.61 20.82 -8.49
CA ASN A 233 -9.65 22.26 -8.21
C ASN A 233 -8.27 22.95 -8.35
N ASN A 234 -7.23 22.24 -8.79
CA ASN A 234 -5.85 22.73 -8.89
C ASN A 234 -5.30 23.36 -7.59
N LYS A 235 -5.79 22.92 -6.42
CA LYS A 235 -5.38 23.43 -5.11
C LYS A 235 -5.16 22.29 -4.13
N VAL A 236 -4.05 21.57 -4.30
CA VAL A 236 -3.65 20.50 -3.40
C VAL A 236 -3.03 21.08 -2.14
N THR A 237 -3.58 20.71 -0.98
CA THR A 237 -3.11 21.14 0.33
C THR A 237 -1.82 20.41 0.72
N ARG A 238 -1.02 21.03 1.59
CA ARG A 238 0.20 20.41 2.13
C ARG A 238 -0.10 19.08 2.83
N THR A 239 -1.21 18.99 3.56
CA THR A 239 -1.65 17.78 4.26
C THR A 239 -1.94 16.62 3.30
N SER A 240 -2.62 16.87 2.17
CA SER A 240 -2.89 15.82 1.17
C SER A 240 -1.60 15.36 0.49
N ILE A 241 -0.69 16.30 0.16
CA ILE A 241 0.63 15.96 -0.39
C ILE A 241 1.42 15.11 0.60
N ASP A 242 1.42 15.49 1.87
CA ASP A 242 2.13 14.76 2.93
C ASP A 242 1.57 13.36 3.11
N ARG A 243 0.24 13.22 3.23
CA ARG A 243 -0.43 11.93 3.34
C ARG A 243 -0.06 11.02 2.16
N TYR A 244 -0.24 11.52 0.93
CA TYR A 244 0.07 10.76 -0.27
C TYR A 244 1.55 10.35 -0.33
N SER A 245 2.47 11.28 0.00
CA SER A 245 3.90 10.97 0.01
C SER A 245 4.25 9.85 0.99
N ILE A 246 3.68 9.89 2.21
CA ILE A 246 3.92 8.86 3.23
C ILE A 246 3.39 7.50 2.73
N VAL A 247 2.18 7.44 2.16
CA VAL A 247 1.64 6.18 1.64
C VAL A 247 2.50 5.62 0.50
N VAL A 248 2.90 6.45 -0.46
CA VAL A 248 3.69 6.01 -1.63
C VAL A 248 5.10 5.55 -1.22
N MET A 249 5.72 6.14 -0.20
CA MET A 249 7.04 5.70 0.27
C MET A 249 6.99 4.48 1.20
N ALA A 250 5.80 4.00 1.58
CA ALA A 250 5.63 2.95 2.58
C ALA A 250 6.15 1.58 2.14
N GLY A 251 6.05 1.24 0.85
CA GLY A 251 6.61 -0.01 0.32
C GLY A 251 8.14 -0.08 0.43
N ILE A 252 8.83 1.00 0.02
CA ILE A 252 10.28 1.16 0.20
C ILE A 252 10.67 1.08 1.68
N ALA A 253 9.94 1.79 2.54
CA ALA A 253 10.16 1.76 3.98
C ALA A 253 10.05 0.33 4.55
N ALA A 254 9.02 -0.42 4.13
CA ALA A 254 8.78 -1.78 4.56
C ALA A 254 9.90 -2.73 4.14
N GLU A 255 10.33 -2.68 2.88
CA GLU A 255 11.44 -3.51 2.42
C GLU A 255 12.75 -3.17 3.15
N ALA A 256 13.05 -1.89 3.32
CA ALA A 256 14.27 -1.46 3.98
C ALA A 256 14.32 -1.88 5.46
N VAL A 257 13.19 -1.81 6.17
CA VAL A 257 13.09 -2.23 7.58
C VAL A 257 13.19 -3.75 7.76
N VAL A 258 12.69 -4.54 6.81
CA VAL A 258 12.64 -6.01 6.92
C VAL A 258 13.88 -6.68 6.35
N TYR A 259 14.45 -6.14 5.27
CA TYR A 259 15.52 -6.77 4.51
C TYR A 259 16.83 -5.97 4.48
N ASP A 260 16.92 -4.89 5.26
CA ASP A 260 18.06 -3.95 5.29
C ASP A 260 18.38 -3.30 3.93
N GLN A 261 17.50 -3.46 2.94
CA GLN A 261 17.66 -2.93 1.59
C GLN A 261 16.33 -3.00 0.82
N ALA A 262 15.89 -1.89 0.26
CA ALA A 262 14.85 -1.82 -0.75
C ALA A 262 15.40 -2.32 -2.11
N GLU A 263 14.73 -3.33 -2.67
CA GLU A 263 14.98 -3.85 -4.02
C GLU A 263 13.88 -3.40 -5.00
N GLY A 264 12.64 -3.25 -4.49
CA GLY A 264 11.50 -2.69 -5.22
C GLY A 264 11.30 -1.18 -4.96
N GLY A 265 10.21 -0.63 -5.49
CA GLY A 265 9.76 0.74 -5.21
C GLY A 265 10.23 1.84 -6.15
N ALA A 266 11.01 1.51 -7.19
CA ALA A 266 11.40 2.51 -8.21
C ALA A 266 10.17 3.14 -8.90
N SER A 267 9.11 2.34 -9.12
CA SER A 267 7.83 2.84 -9.66
C SER A 267 7.15 3.81 -8.69
N ASP A 268 7.17 3.52 -7.38
CA ASP A 268 6.56 4.40 -6.37
C ASP A 268 7.30 5.73 -6.26
N GLU A 269 8.64 5.68 -6.31
CA GLU A 269 9.47 6.88 -6.36
C GLU A 269 9.15 7.71 -7.62
N GLU A 270 9.06 7.08 -8.79
CA GLU A 270 8.69 7.76 -10.05
C GLU A 270 7.29 8.38 -9.98
N VAL A 271 6.32 7.69 -9.39
CA VAL A 271 4.95 8.19 -9.16
C VAL A 271 4.99 9.41 -8.24
N LEU A 272 5.74 9.37 -7.13
CA LEU A 272 5.88 10.50 -6.22
C LEU A 272 6.55 11.70 -6.90
N VAL A 273 7.66 11.47 -7.61
CA VAL A 273 8.38 12.53 -8.33
C VAL A 273 7.47 13.18 -9.37
N SER A 274 6.79 12.36 -10.18
CA SER A 274 5.86 12.83 -11.21
C SER A 274 4.71 13.64 -10.62
N PHE A 275 4.15 13.18 -9.50
CA PHE A 275 3.10 13.90 -8.78
C PHE A 275 3.58 15.27 -8.29
N LEU A 276 4.74 15.35 -7.62
CA LEU A 276 5.25 16.60 -7.03
C LEU A 276 5.72 17.61 -8.07
N VAL A 277 6.33 17.14 -9.16
CA VAL A 277 6.73 17.98 -10.30
C VAL A 277 5.50 18.43 -11.10
N GLY A 278 4.42 17.64 -11.12
CA GLY A 278 3.15 17.99 -11.76
C GLY A 278 2.30 19.02 -11.00
N LEU A 279 2.66 19.37 -9.77
CA LEU A 279 1.95 20.39 -8.99
C LEU A 279 2.07 21.78 -9.63
N ILE A 280 1.16 22.68 -9.26
CA ILE A 280 1.18 24.08 -9.71
C ILE A 280 1.28 24.98 -8.46
N PRO A 281 2.41 25.68 -8.23
CA PRO A 281 3.66 25.61 -9.00
C PRO A 281 4.41 24.27 -8.81
N PRO A 282 5.23 23.87 -9.80
CA PRO A 282 6.00 22.63 -9.73
C PRO A 282 7.07 22.72 -8.65
N TRP A 283 7.36 21.59 -8.02
CA TRP A 283 8.42 21.53 -7.02
C TRP A 283 9.78 21.31 -7.68
N ASP A 284 10.82 21.88 -7.06
CA ASP A 284 12.20 21.65 -7.47
C ASP A 284 12.74 20.34 -6.90
N GLU A 285 13.84 19.86 -7.49
CA GLU A 285 14.47 18.59 -7.14
C GLU A 285 14.80 18.50 -5.63
N LYS A 286 15.32 19.58 -5.05
CA LYS A 286 15.69 19.61 -3.62
C LYS A 286 14.48 19.35 -2.72
N ARG A 287 13.34 19.97 -3.03
CA ARG A 287 12.11 19.80 -2.25
C ARG A 287 11.50 18.42 -2.44
N VAL A 288 11.55 17.87 -3.66
CA VAL A 288 11.12 16.50 -3.96
C VAL A 288 11.95 15.50 -3.16
N LEU A 289 13.28 15.58 -3.21
CA LEU A 289 14.17 14.68 -2.47
C LEU A 289 13.98 14.79 -0.95
N ASN A 290 13.81 16.01 -0.42
CA ASN A 290 13.50 16.18 1.00
C ASN A 290 12.15 15.56 1.37
N GLN A 291 11.12 15.73 0.52
CA GLN A 291 9.81 15.14 0.75
C GLN A 291 9.87 13.61 0.77
N ALA A 292 10.61 12.99 -0.16
CA ALA A 292 10.79 11.54 -0.20
C ALA A 292 11.49 11.02 1.07
N ARG A 293 12.59 11.66 1.51
CA ARG A 293 13.28 11.30 2.77
C ARG A 293 12.39 11.47 3.99
N TRP A 294 11.63 12.56 4.06
CA TRP A 294 10.70 12.79 5.15
C TRP A 294 9.57 11.75 5.16
N ALA A 295 8.98 11.47 4.00
CA ALA A 295 7.89 10.51 3.88
C ALA A 295 8.32 9.07 4.20
N VAL A 296 9.50 8.64 3.76
CA VAL A 296 10.02 7.30 4.09
C VAL A 296 10.32 7.20 5.59
N LEU A 297 10.89 8.25 6.21
CA LEU A 297 11.11 8.29 7.66
C LEU A 297 9.78 8.15 8.43
N GLN A 298 8.76 8.92 8.04
CA GLN A 298 7.45 8.82 8.69
C GLN A 298 6.85 7.43 8.56
N SER A 299 6.96 6.81 7.38
CA SER A 299 6.49 5.45 7.15
C SER A 299 7.19 4.45 8.06
N ILE A 300 8.52 4.53 8.17
CA ILE A 300 9.31 3.68 9.08
C ILE A 300 8.86 3.86 10.54
N LEU A 301 8.68 5.10 10.99
CA LEU A 301 8.28 5.39 12.36
C LEU A 301 6.86 4.89 12.67
N LEU A 302 5.91 5.12 11.76
CA LEU A 302 4.54 4.64 11.89
C LEU A 302 4.49 3.10 11.90
N MET A 303 5.21 2.45 10.99
CA MET A 303 5.32 0.99 10.97
C MET A 303 5.95 0.45 12.25
N SER A 304 7.00 1.11 12.76
CA SER A 304 7.66 0.73 14.02
C SER A 304 6.71 0.84 15.21
N GLN A 305 5.92 1.93 15.30
CA GLN A 305 4.89 2.11 16.33
C GLN A 305 3.76 1.06 16.25
N HIS A 306 3.50 0.53 15.05
CA HIS A 306 2.45 -0.44 14.77
C HIS A 306 3.01 -1.80 14.33
N ARG A 307 4.17 -2.20 14.87
CA ARG A 307 4.91 -3.39 14.40
C ARG A 307 4.09 -4.67 14.43
N GLU A 308 3.36 -4.90 15.53
CA GLU A 308 2.52 -6.11 15.64
C GLU A 308 1.39 -6.11 14.60
N SER A 309 0.75 -4.96 14.37
CA SER A 309 -0.27 -4.81 13.33
C SER A 309 0.29 -5.08 11.94
N TYR A 310 1.49 -4.56 11.65
CA TYR A 310 2.20 -4.79 10.40
C TYR A 310 2.52 -6.27 10.17
N ASP A 311 3.11 -6.95 11.16
CA ASP A 311 3.50 -8.35 11.03
C ASP A 311 2.28 -9.27 10.86
N ARG A 312 1.17 -9.00 11.57
CA ARG A 312 -0.08 -9.75 11.41
C ARG A 312 -0.76 -9.49 10.06
N LEU A 313 -0.72 -8.25 9.57
CA LEU A 313 -1.22 -7.90 8.25
C LEU A 313 -0.44 -8.62 7.15
N ALA A 314 0.89 -8.54 7.19
CA ALA A 314 1.75 -9.21 6.21
C ALA A 314 1.48 -10.72 6.17
N LYS A 315 1.30 -11.36 7.34
CA LYS A 315 0.92 -12.78 7.41
C LYS A 315 -0.46 -13.06 6.81
N ALA A 316 -1.45 -12.23 7.12
CA ALA A 316 -2.80 -12.37 6.56
C ALA A 316 -2.80 -12.23 5.02
N MET A 317 -2.02 -11.29 4.49
CA MET A 317 -1.84 -11.09 3.06
C MET A 317 -1.09 -12.28 2.44
N GLU A 318 -0.03 -12.80 3.07
CA GLU A 318 0.71 -13.97 2.58
C GLU A 318 -0.16 -15.23 2.47
N GLU A 319 -1.10 -15.40 3.40
CA GLU A 319 -2.11 -16.46 3.43
C GLU A 319 -3.26 -16.24 2.42
N GLY A 320 -3.28 -15.11 1.71
CA GLY A 320 -4.32 -14.79 0.72
C GLY A 320 -5.69 -14.46 1.34
N ARG A 321 -5.71 -13.94 2.58
CA ARG A 321 -6.95 -13.55 3.25
C ARG A 321 -7.61 -12.35 2.55
N PRO A 322 -8.95 -12.25 2.54
CA PRO A 322 -9.64 -11.13 1.93
C PRO A 322 -9.44 -9.83 2.71
N LEU A 323 -9.75 -8.69 2.07
CA LEU A 323 -9.53 -7.33 2.60
C LEU A 323 -9.99 -7.15 4.06
N GLY A 324 -11.20 -7.60 4.40
CA GLY A 324 -11.74 -7.42 5.74
C GLY A 324 -11.03 -8.24 6.81
N GLU A 325 -10.52 -9.43 6.47
CA GLU A 325 -9.71 -10.24 7.40
C GLU A 325 -8.31 -9.64 7.59
N CYS A 326 -7.74 -8.99 6.56
CA CYS A 326 -6.53 -8.21 6.69
C CYS A 326 -6.73 -6.99 7.62
N ILE A 327 -7.84 -6.26 7.46
CA ILE A 327 -8.19 -5.13 8.34
C ILE A 327 -8.46 -5.60 9.78
N LYS A 328 -9.14 -6.73 9.95
CA LYS A 328 -9.31 -7.37 11.25
C LYS A 328 -7.98 -7.69 11.90
N ALA A 329 -7.02 -8.23 11.15
CA ALA A 329 -5.67 -8.53 11.67
C ALA A 329 -4.94 -7.27 12.18
N ILE A 330 -5.14 -6.12 11.53
CA ILE A 330 -4.65 -4.82 12.01
C ILE A 330 -5.36 -4.45 13.31
N GLU A 331 -6.70 -4.39 13.29
CA GLU A 331 -7.53 -3.95 14.42
C GLU A 331 -7.31 -4.78 15.69
N ASP A 332 -7.19 -6.10 15.55
CA ASP A 332 -6.94 -7.05 16.65
C ASP A 332 -5.53 -6.91 17.26
N ALA A 333 -4.59 -6.29 16.53
CA ALA A 333 -3.22 -6.05 16.97
C ALA A 333 -2.95 -4.59 17.36
N LEU A 334 -3.96 -3.72 17.32
CA LEU A 334 -3.78 -2.33 17.74
C LEU A 334 -3.59 -2.26 19.26
N PRO A 335 -2.62 -1.46 19.76
CA PRO A 335 -2.47 -1.21 21.18
C PRO A 335 -3.74 -0.54 21.74
N GLU A 336 -3.95 -0.70 23.05
CA GLU A 336 -5.10 -0.10 23.74
C GLU A 336 -5.10 1.43 23.62
N ALA A 337 -3.95 2.06 23.89
CA ALA A 337 -3.69 3.46 23.62
C ALA A 337 -3.01 3.60 22.25
N LEU A 338 -3.64 4.34 21.34
CA LEU A 338 -3.10 4.57 20.00
C LEU A 338 -1.87 5.49 20.06
N PRO A 339 -0.73 5.14 19.42
CA PRO A 339 0.51 5.91 19.47
C PRO A 339 0.35 7.38 19.06
N ALA A 340 -0.51 7.64 18.07
CA ALA A 340 -0.82 8.99 17.59
C ALA A 340 -1.48 9.86 18.67
N ASN A 341 -2.41 9.29 19.46
CA ASN A 341 -3.06 10.01 20.56
C ASN A 341 -2.06 10.33 21.67
N VAL A 342 -1.21 9.36 22.03
CA VAL A 342 -0.14 9.55 23.01
C VAL A 342 0.82 10.67 22.58
N THR A 343 1.17 10.68 21.29
CA THR A 343 2.05 11.70 20.70
C THR A 343 1.37 13.08 20.75
N ALA A 344 0.11 13.19 20.32
CA ALA A 344 -0.64 14.44 20.35
C ALA A 344 -0.79 14.99 21.78
N GLU A 345 -1.09 14.13 22.75
CA GLU A 345 -1.20 14.51 24.17
C GLU A 345 0.15 14.94 24.78
N ALA A 346 1.25 14.27 24.42
CA ALA A 346 2.59 14.68 24.85
C ALA A 346 2.97 16.05 24.28
N ARG A 347 2.67 16.30 23.00
CA ARG A 347 2.88 17.62 22.36
C ARG A 347 2.02 18.72 22.97
N ALA A 348 0.74 18.43 23.23
CA ALA A 348 -0.15 19.39 23.89
C ALA A 348 0.35 19.80 25.29
N ARG A 349 1.13 18.93 25.96
CA ARG A 349 1.78 19.21 27.24
C ARG A 349 3.15 19.89 27.13
N GLY A 350 3.66 20.09 25.92
CA GLY A 350 4.98 20.69 25.67
C GLY A 350 6.15 19.77 26.05
N ASP A 351 5.95 18.44 26.04
CA ASP A 351 7.01 17.48 26.36
C ASP A 351 8.09 17.46 25.25
N PRO A 352 9.36 17.77 25.55
CA PRO A 352 10.43 17.78 24.56
C PRO A 352 10.78 16.39 23.99
N SER A 353 10.27 15.30 24.58
CA SER A 353 10.41 13.93 24.06
C SER A 353 9.28 13.52 23.10
N ALA A 354 8.25 14.37 22.92
CA ALA A 354 7.09 14.05 22.10
C ALA A 354 7.48 13.90 20.61
N GLY A 355 7.39 12.67 20.09
CA GLY A 355 7.74 12.34 18.70
C GLY A 355 9.18 11.86 18.48
N VAL A 356 10.00 11.78 19.52
CA VAL A 356 11.32 11.13 19.43
C VAL A 356 11.13 9.61 19.56
N VAL A 357 10.61 8.99 18.49
CA VAL A 357 10.67 7.54 18.36
C VAL A 357 11.97 7.22 17.66
N THR A 358 12.98 6.79 18.42
CA THR A 358 14.09 6.06 17.82
C THR A 358 13.60 4.67 17.46
N VAL A 359 13.93 4.20 16.26
CA VAL A 359 13.73 2.79 15.94
C VAL A 359 14.72 2.03 16.82
N SER A 360 14.26 1.50 17.96
CA SER A 360 15.09 0.61 18.76
C SER A 360 15.49 -0.54 17.85
N SER A 361 16.79 -0.68 17.58
CA SER A 361 17.35 -1.58 16.58
C SER A 361 16.59 -2.91 16.59
N ALA A 362 15.84 -3.17 15.53
CA ALA A 362 14.98 -4.33 15.34
C ALA A 362 15.79 -5.61 15.13
N LYS A 363 16.86 -5.82 15.92
CA LYS A 363 17.59 -7.08 16.02
C LYS A 363 16.86 -8.00 17.01
N GLY A 364 15.66 -8.39 16.63
CA GLY A 364 14.86 -9.34 17.38
C GLY A 364 13.83 -9.99 16.49
N VAL A 365 14.12 -11.23 16.09
CA VAL A 365 13.20 -12.18 15.42
C VAL A 365 13.09 -12.07 13.89
N ALA A 366 14.19 -12.38 13.21
CA ALA A 366 14.16 -13.14 11.97
C ALA A 366 15.42 -14.03 11.95
N LYS A 367 15.34 -15.17 12.63
CA LYS A 367 16.27 -16.29 12.49
C LYS A 367 15.49 -17.57 12.28
#